data_AF-A0A4Q7ZKX5-F1
#
_entry.id   AF-A0A4Q7ZKX5-F1
#
_cell.length_a   1.000
_cell.length_b   1.000
_cell.length_c   1.000
_cell.angle_alpha   90.00
_cell.angle_beta   90.00
_cell.angle_gamma   90.00
#
_symmetry.space_group_name_H-M   'P 1'
#
loop_
_entity.id
_entity.type
_entity.pdbx_description
1 polymer ?
#
loop_
_entity_poly.entity_id
_entity_poly.type
_entity_poly.pdbx_seq_one_letter_code
_entity_poly.pdbx_strand_id
1 'polypeptide(L)'
;MCLAVFIHRPGNEDAFVVYETRDQSIHLRQGRMVTASGESYGCHWRDDPGLLRRVWTMRFGRDEALLGQQVRGGLDAGGGTWVAVNEDTGLYAKILIAPTVSGELGESPSTELRQQRAKAGYVTRSGLCLDAVSYPSAAEAIAGLRALPATLAAEGRRMLPFFLLVADAEHAYVVQHHDQDDIEVHPVTPNEVHVLSVRGLDAPQATLTGLIHERLAGLPAPGADPVSWDPWLATFGLAGYLDERSYQDPAWRAHRMTALQPPYLNTTDETRHRRAPWPVDVDPGEVEWTKSTTCAVLGRRRVRALLYEERHVEPGEPWPTAIADLSFPRTSSDYTAVVTPVPA
;
A
#
# COMPACT_ATOMS: atom_id res chain seq x y z
N MET A 1 -1.25 6.24 -5.46
CA MET A 1 -1.72 6.45 -4.09
C MET A 1 -2.22 5.19 -3.41
N CYS A 2 -2.29 5.19 -2.08
CA CYS A 2 -2.61 4.02 -1.27
C CYS A 2 -3.45 4.45 -0.06
N LEU A 3 -4.28 3.54 0.46
CA LEU A 3 -5.02 3.66 1.72
C LEU A 3 -4.74 2.40 2.55
N ALA A 4 -4.70 2.53 3.87
CA ALA A 4 -4.82 1.39 4.78
C ALA A 4 -5.91 1.66 5.82
N VAL A 5 -6.80 0.70 6.01
CA VAL A 5 -7.85 0.70 7.03
C VAL A 5 -7.65 -0.51 7.90
N PHE A 6 -7.46 -0.31 9.19
CA PHE A 6 -6.98 -1.38 10.05
C PHE A 6 -7.50 -1.26 11.47
N ILE A 7 -7.41 -2.36 12.21
CA ILE A 7 -7.68 -2.42 13.64
C ILE A 7 -6.63 -3.32 14.29
N HIS A 8 -6.09 -2.86 15.40
CA HIS A 8 -5.16 -3.62 16.23
C HIS A 8 -5.87 -4.07 17.50
N ARG A 9 -5.94 -5.38 17.75
CA ARG A 9 -6.63 -6.01 18.87
C ARG A 9 -5.64 -6.91 19.64
N PRO A 10 -4.70 -6.31 20.40
CA PRO A 10 -3.69 -7.06 21.13
C PRO A 10 -4.36 -8.08 22.06
N GLY A 11 -3.79 -9.28 22.13
CA GLY A 11 -4.32 -10.39 22.92
C GLY A 11 -5.42 -11.23 22.26
N ASN A 12 -6.00 -10.81 21.13
CA ASN A 12 -6.90 -11.65 20.33
C ASN A 12 -6.13 -12.62 19.42
N GLU A 13 -6.82 -13.64 18.91
CA GLU A 13 -6.24 -14.57 17.93
C GLU A 13 -5.95 -13.90 16.58
N ASP A 14 -6.88 -13.04 16.14
CA ASP A 14 -6.82 -12.20 14.95
C ASP A 14 -6.47 -10.76 15.36
N ALA A 15 -5.21 -10.60 15.79
CA ALA A 15 -4.72 -9.46 16.55
C ALA A 15 -4.46 -8.21 15.70
N PHE A 16 -4.23 -8.35 14.40
CA PHE A 16 -4.17 -7.21 13.50
C PHE A 16 -4.89 -7.53 12.20
N VAL A 17 -5.74 -6.61 11.77
CA VAL A 17 -6.59 -6.75 10.60
C VAL A 17 -6.42 -5.50 9.76
N VAL A 18 -6.11 -5.65 8.47
CA VAL A 18 -5.90 -4.52 7.56
C VAL A 18 -6.49 -4.79 6.19
N TYR A 19 -7.22 -3.81 5.67
CA TYR A 19 -7.56 -3.66 4.27
C TYR A 19 -6.70 -2.54 3.68
N GLU A 20 -6.02 -2.80 2.58
CA GLU A 20 -5.16 -1.82 1.94
C GLU A 20 -5.33 -1.79 0.42
N THR A 21 -5.03 -0.64 -0.15
CA THR A 21 -5.12 -0.41 -1.59
C THR A 21 -3.82 0.22 -2.11
N ARG A 22 -3.52 -0.06 -3.38
CA ARG A 22 -2.46 0.59 -4.14
C ARG A 22 -2.85 0.81 -5.60
N ASP A 23 -2.44 1.97 -6.10
CA ASP A 23 -2.72 2.46 -7.46
C ASP A 23 -1.68 2.08 -8.55
N GLN A 24 -0.63 1.30 -8.25
CA GLN A 24 0.41 0.96 -9.24
C GLN A 24 0.74 -0.53 -9.26
N SER A 25 0.16 -1.36 -10.12
CA SER A 25 0.72 -2.70 -10.33
C SER A 25 2.01 -2.64 -11.16
N ILE A 26 2.78 -3.72 -11.09
CA ILE A 26 4.06 -3.94 -11.75
C ILE A 26 3.99 -4.28 -13.24
N HIS A 27 2.82 -4.28 -13.85
CA HIS A 27 2.66 -4.79 -15.20
C HIS A 27 2.10 -3.78 -16.22
N LEU A 28 2.76 -3.83 -17.39
CA LEU A 28 2.45 -3.22 -18.69
C LEU A 28 3.05 -1.83 -18.99
N ARG A 29 4.39 -1.74 -18.95
CA ARG A 29 5.12 -1.18 -20.09
C ARG A 29 6.03 -2.27 -20.60
N GLN A 30 5.69 -2.88 -21.74
CA GLN A 30 6.51 -3.81 -22.54
C GLN A 30 7.96 -4.00 -22.02
N GLY A 31 8.18 -5.01 -21.16
CA GLY A 31 9.50 -5.25 -20.56
C GLY A 31 9.43 -5.98 -19.22
N ARG A 32 9.44 -7.32 -19.28
CA ARG A 32 9.36 -8.26 -18.16
C ARG A 32 10.17 -7.86 -16.92
N MET A 33 9.48 -7.69 -15.80
CA MET A 33 9.95 -8.18 -14.51
C MET A 33 8.96 -9.27 -14.08
N VAL A 34 9.05 -10.40 -14.77
CA VAL A 34 8.27 -11.60 -14.46
C VAL A 34 9.11 -12.39 -13.49
N THR A 35 8.70 -12.45 -12.23
CA THR A 35 9.16 -13.51 -11.34
C THR A 35 8.66 -14.84 -11.90
N ALA A 36 9.39 -15.93 -11.68
CA ALA A 36 9.08 -17.22 -12.31
C ALA A 36 7.66 -17.74 -12.01
N SER A 37 6.99 -17.24 -10.95
CA SER A 37 5.65 -17.63 -10.54
C SER A 37 4.50 -16.87 -11.21
N GLY A 38 4.74 -15.68 -11.80
CA GLY A 38 3.67 -14.84 -12.36
C GLY A 38 2.68 -14.28 -11.32
N GLU A 39 2.97 -14.43 -10.02
CA GLU A 39 2.18 -13.87 -8.94
C GLU A 39 2.63 -12.43 -8.66
N SER A 40 1.70 -11.52 -8.40
CA SER A 40 2.03 -10.14 -8.02
C SER A 40 2.31 -9.97 -6.52
N TYR A 41 1.80 -10.91 -5.71
CA TYR A 41 2.05 -11.02 -4.27
C TYR A 41 2.68 -12.37 -3.97
N GLY A 42 3.96 -12.38 -3.64
CA GLY A 42 4.69 -13.63 -3.43
C GLY A 42 6.03 -13.44 -2.72
N CYS A 43 6.80 -14.52 -2.65
CA CYS A 43 8.12 -14.55 -2.01
C CYS A 43 9.23 -14.09 -2.97
N HIS A 44 9.00 -12.98 -3.67
CA HIS A 44 9.82 -12.54 -4.81
C HIS A 44 11.30 -12.43 -4.51
N TRP A 45 11.66 -11.93 -3.32
CA TRP A 45 13.06 -11.73 -2.93
C TRP A 45 13.79 -13.02 -2.56
N ARG A 46 13.05 -14.06 -2.16
CA ARG A 46 13.61 -15.41 -1.98
C ARG A 46 13.86 -16.06 -3.34
N ASP A 47 12.90 -15.91 -4.25
CA ASP A 47 12.93 -16.58 -5.56
C ASP A 47 13.87 -15.86 -6.56
N ASP A 48 14.05 -14.53 -6.41
CA ASP A 48 15.05 -13.72 -7.11
C ASP A 48 15.79 -12.78 -6.12
N PRO A 49 16.88 -13.26 -5.49
CA PRO A 49 17.76 -12.45 -4.64
C PRO A 49 18.37 -11.23 -5.35
N GLY A 50 18.34 -11.19 -6.68
CA GLY A 50 18.76 -10.05 -7.49
C GLY A 50 17.89 -8.81 -7.28
N LEU A 51 16.61 -8.97 -6.89
CA LEU A 51 15.69 -7.86 -6.63
C LEU A 51 16.12 -7.03 -5.43
N LEU A 52 16.56 -7.66 -4.34
CA LEU A 52 17.06 -6.95 -3.15
C LEU A 52 18.25 -6.05 -3.47
N ARG A 53 19.12 -6.46 -4.40
CA ARG A 53 20.29 -5.66 -4.82
C ARG A 53 19.93 -4.40 -5.62
N ARG A 54 18.69 -4.29 -6.11
CA ARG A 54 18.23 -3.15 -6.92
C ARG A 54 17.59 -2.05 -6.07
N VAL A 55 17.25 -2.35 -4.83
CA VAL A 55 16.64 -1.39 -3.92
C VAL A 55 17.61 -0.92 -2.85
N TRP A 56 17.45 0.34 -2.47
CA TRP A 56 18.09 0.82 -1.26
C TRP A 56 17.33 0.33 -0.04
N THR A 57 18.05 -0.19 0.93
CA THR A 57 17.54 -0.57 2.25
C THR A 57 18.51 -0.01 3.29
N MET A 58 18.00 0.29 4.50
CA MET A 58 18.83 0.81 5.59
C MET A 58 19.92 -0.17 6.04
N ARG A 59 19.77 -1.45 5.71
CA ARG A 59 20.63 -2.54 6.19
C ARG A 59 21.43 -3.23 5.06
N PHE A 60 21.46 -2.67 3.84
CA PHE A 60 22.06 -3.38 2.70
C PHE A 60 23.58 -3.59 2.87
N GLY A 61 23.96 -4.87 2.94
CA GLY A 61 25.31 -5.33 3.28
C GLY A 61 25.34 -6.38 4.41
N ARG A 62 24.20 -6.62 5.11
CA ARG A 62 24.12 -7.63 6.20
C ARG A 62 22.97 -8.64 6.17
N ASP A 63 21.92 -8.52 5.36
CA ASP A 63 20.76 -9.41 5.50
C ASP A 63 20.66 -10.50 4.43
N GLU A 64 21.51 -11.52 4.55
CA GLU A 64 21.16 -12.90 4.14
C GLU A 64 19.92 -13.41 4.91
N ALA A 65 19.62 -12.80 6.07
CA ALA A 65 18.48 -13.14 6.91
C ALA A 65 17.13 -13.01 6.17
N LEU A 66 16.95 -11.98 5.33
CA LEU A 66 15.72 -11.82 4.52
C LEU A 66 15.59 -12.90 3.43
N LEU A 67 16.70 -13.38 2.87
CA LEU A 67 16.70 -14.42 1.83
C LEU A 67 16.22 -15.78 2.36
N GLY A 68 16.31 -16.00 3.67
CA GLY A 68 15.82 -17.21 4.34
C GLY A 68 14.40 -17.12 4.90
N GLN A 69 13.77 -15.93 4.87
CA GLN A 69 12.46 -15.69 5.49
C GLN A 69 11.31 -15.88 4.50
N GLN A 70 10.13 -16.25 5.01
CA GLN A 70 8.89 -16.31 4.24
C GLN A 70 8.25 -14.91 4.14
N VAL A 71 8.90 -13.99 3.42
CA VAL A 71 8.36 -12.64 3.21
C VAL A 71 7.53 -12.60 1.93
N ARG A 72 6.22 -12.36 2.07
CA ARG A 72 5.31 -12.06 0.96
C ARG A 72 5.09 -10.57 0.83
N GLY A 73 5.03 -10.07 -0.40
CA GLY A 73 4.71 -8.67 -0.63
C GLY A 73 4.44 -8.38 -2.09
N GLY A 74 3.82 -7.23 -2.35
CA GLY A 74 3.62 -6.76 -3.71
C GLY A 74 4.93 -6.29 -4.32
N LEU A 75 5.36 -6.84 -5.46
CA LEU A 75 6.61 -6.43 -6.09
C LEU A 75 6.43 -5.09 -6.81
N ASP A 76 7.31 -4.12 -6.56
CA ASP A 76 7.35 -2.79 -7.19
C ASP A 76 8.31 -2.75 -8.39
N ALA A 77 8.10 -1.82 -9.32
CA ALA A 77 8.89 -1.71 -10.56
C ALA A 77 10.40 -1.55 -10.31
N GLY A 78 10.78 -1.00 -9.14
CA GLY A 78 12.18 -0.88 -8.71
C GLY A 78 12.77 -2.14 -8.06
N GLY A 79 12.01 -3.24 -7.95
CA GLY A 79 12.41 -4.47 -7.25
C GLY A 79 12.09 -4.48 -5.76
N GLY A 80 11.51 -3.41 -5.23
CA GLY A 80 11.11 -3.29 -3.81
C GLY A 80 9.66 -3.66 -3.61
N THR A 81 9.07 -3.15 -2.53
CA THR A 81 7.66 -3.35 -2.23
C THR A 81 7.03 -2.17 -1.52
N TRP A 82 5.73 -2.04 -1.69
CA TRP A 82 4.88 -1.14 -0.92
C TRP A 82 4.29 -1.81 0.31
N VAL A 83 4.18 -3.14 0.31
CA VAL A 83 3.54 -3.91 1.36
C VAL A 83 4.27 -5.23 1.51
N ALA A 84 4.67 -5.54 2.72
CA ALA A 84 5.31 -6.80 3.02
C ALA A 84 4.69 -7.40 4.27
N VAL A 85 4.66 -8.72 4.31
CA VAL A 85 4.33 -9.50 5.49
C VAL A 85 5.32 -10.64 5.62
N ASN A 86 5.86 -10.80 6.81
CA ASN A 86 6.69 -11.94 7.16
C ASN A 86 5.79 -13.03 7.76
N GLU A 87 5.65 -14.15 7.06
CA GLU A 87 4.77 -15.24 7.50
C GLU A 87 5.25 -15.91 8.79
N ASP A 88 6.56 -15.88 9.07
CA ASP A 88 7.16 -16.55 10.23
C ASP A 88 7.03 -15.71 11.51
N THR A 89 7.07 -14.38 11.40
CA THR A 89 6.94 -13.47 12.54
C THR A 89 5.54 -12.89 12.69
N GLY A 90 4.74 -12.90 11.61
CA GLY A 90 3.46 -12.18 11.55
C GLY A 90 3.63 -10.66 11.47
N LEU A 91 4.84 -10.16 11.16
CA LEU A 91 5.12 -8.74 11.04
C LEU A 91 4.67 -8.22 9.66
N TYR A 92 3.88 -7.17 9.67
CA TYR A 92 3.36 -6.49 8.49
C TYR A 92 3.93 -5.09 8.38
N ALA A 93 4.23 -4.67 7.15
CA ALA A 93 4.62 -3.30 6.84
C ALA A 93 3.94 -2.81 5.57
N LYS A 94 3.41 -1.58 5.59
CA LYS A 94 2.79 -0.92 4.45
C LYS A 94 3.23 0.53 4.39
N ILE A 95 3.74 0.95 3.23
CA ILE A 95 4.16 2.32 3.00
C ILE A 95 3.17 3.07 2.11
N LEU A 96 2.88 4.30 2.52
CA LEU A 96 2.13 5.28 1.78
C LEU A 96 3.03 6.50 1.58
N ILE A 97 2.82 7.23 0.50
CA ILE A 97 3.44 8.54 0.38
C ILE A 97 2.86 9.52 1.38
N ALA A 98 3.67 10.50 1.76
CA ALA A 98 3.20 11.68 2.45
C ALA A 98 3.44 12.93 1.57
N PRO A 99 2.62 13.98 1.75
CA PRO A 99 2.87 15.29 1.18
C PRO A 99 4.20 15.84 1.67
N THR A 100 4.87 16.58 0.80
CA THR A 100 5.95 17.47 1.17
C THR A 100 5.43 18.64 2.00
N VAL A 101 6.35 19.44 2.54
CA VAL A 101 6.01 20.70 3.24
C VAL A 101 5.24 21.67 2.34
N SER A 102 5.49 21.65 1.02
CA SER A 102 4.72 22.44 0.04
C SER A 102 3.30 21.90 -0.22
N GLY A 103 2.94 20.75 0.37
CA GLY A 103 1.67 20.08 0.17
C GLY A 103 1.59 19.24 -1.11
N GLU A 104 2.70 19.16 -1.86
CA GLU A 104 2.81 18.33 -3.06
C GLU A 104 2.94 16.86 -2.66
N LEU A 105 2.18 15.99 -3.33
CA LEU A 105 2.34 14.55 -3.13
C LEU A 105 3.62 14.11 -3.83
N GLY A 106 4.50 13.41 -3.12
CA GLY A 106 5.75 12.88 -3.68
C GLY A 106 5.59 11.76 -4.73
N GLU A 107 4.50 11.70 -5.49
CA GLU A 107 4.09 10.55 -6.34
C GLU A 107 4.17 10.75 -7.86
N SER A 108 4.43 9.64 -8.55
CA SER A 108 4.67 9.44 -10.00
C SER A 108 5.42 10.57 -10.71
N PRO A 109 6.67 10.88 -10.30
CA PRO A 109 7.54 11.75 -11.07
C PRO A 109 7.71 11.21 -12.50
N SER A 110 7.73 12.11 -13.49
CA SER A 110 8.14 11.76 -14.86
C SER A 110 9.50 11.06 -14.83
N THR A 111 9.86 10.36 -15.91
CA THR A 111 11.17 9.72 -16.02
C THR A 111 12.31 10.72 -15.80
N GLU A 112 12.16 11.95 -16.31
CA GLU A 112 13.09 13.06 -16.14
C GLU A 112 13.20 13.46 -14.67
N LEU A 113 12.07 13.63 -13.97
CA LEU A 113 12.08 14.00 -12.55
C LEU A 113 12.65 12.87 -11.67
N ARG A 114 12.44 11.60 -12.04
CA ARG A 114 13.11 10.46 -11.39
C ARG A 114 14.63 10.54 -11.54
N GLN A 115 15.11 10.81 -12.75
CA GLN A 115 16.54 10.95 -13.03
C GLN A 115 17.14 12.17 -12.30
N GLN A 116 16.43 13.29 -12.24
CA GLN A 116 16.85 14.48 -11.49
C GLN A 116 16.95 14.20 -10.00
N ARG A 117 15.93 13.55 -9.41
CA ARG A 117 15.93 13.13 -8.00
C ARG A 117 17.09 12.18 -7.70
N ALA A 118 17.32 11.18 -8.55
CA ALA A 118 18.45 10.26 -8.40
C ALA A 118 19.80 11.00 -8.42
N LYS A 119 20.00 11.96 -9.34
CA LYS A 119 21.20 12.82 -9.37
C LYS A 119 21.35 13.70 -8.12
N ALA A 120 20.25 14.07 -7.49
CA ALA A 120 20.22 14.83 -6.24
C ALA A 120 20.35 13.94 -4.98
N GLY A 121 20.65 12.64 -5.14
CA GLY A 121 20.88 11.72 -4.03
C GLY A 121 19.61 11.12 -3.41
N TYR A 122 18.44 11.31 -4.03
CA TYR A 122 17.21 10.70 -3.53
C TYR A 122 17.17 9.20 -3.81
N VAL A 123 16.83 8.42 -2.78
CA VAL A 123 16.54 7.00 -2.88
C VAL A 123 15.04 6.71 -2.85
N THR A 124 14.67 5.58 -3.43
CA THR A 124 13.31 5.04 -3.34
C THR A 124 13.02 4.55 -1.91
N ARG A 125 11.75 4.68 -1.51
CA ARG A 125 11.24 4.16 -0.24
C ARG A 125 10.88 2.66 -0.30
N SER A 126 10.94 2.06 -1.49
CA SER A 126 10.45 0.70 -1.75
C SER A 126 11.24 -0.41 -1.05
N GLY A 127 12.39 -0.12 -0.43
CA GLY A 127 13.09 -1.05 0.45
C GLY A 127 12.60 -1.06 1.91
N LEU A 128 11.89 -0.01 2.36
CA LEU A 128 11.58 0.17 3.78
C LEU A 128 10.61 -0.88 4.34
N CYS A 129 9.64 -1.33 3.55
CA CYS A 129 8.76 -2.42 4.00
C CYS A 129 9.56 -3.71 4.22
N LEU A 130 10.58 -3.98 3.39
CA LEU A 130 11.48 -5.12 3.55
C LEU A 130 12.37 -4.98 4.78
N ASP A 131 12.92 -3.77 5.00
CA ASP A 131 13.66 -3.46 6.22
C ASP A 131 12.78 -3.71 7.45
N ALA A 132 11.55 -3.21 7.46
CA ALA A 132 10.62 -3.33 8.59
C ALA A 132 10.27 -4.79 8.90
N VAL A 133 9.88 -5.60 7.90
CA VAL A 133 9.47 -7.00 8.15
C VAL A 133 10.63 -7.95 8.41
N SER A 134 11.87 -7.50 8.26
CA SER A 134 13.07 -8.27 8.61
C SER A 134 13.30 -8.39 10.13
N TYR A 135 12.63 -7.55 10.92
CA TYR A 135 12.75 -7.56 12.37
C TYR A 135 11.87 -8.64 13.02
N PRO A 136 12.20 -9.07 14.26
CA PRO A 136 11.40 -10.06 14.98
C PRO A 136 10.02 -9.56 15.43
N SER A 137 9.86 -8.25 15.62
CA SER A 137 8.61 -7.62 16.11
C SER A 137 8.48 -6.19 15.61
N ALA A 138 7.26 -5.64 15.67
CA ALA A 138 6.98 -4.25 15.31
C ALA A 138 7.71 -3.27 16.23
N ALA A 139 7.81 -3.57 17.54
CA ALA A 139 8.56 -2.74 18.47
C ALA A 139 10.06 -2.65 18.11
N GLU A 140 10.68 -3.79 17.75
CA GLU A 140 12.07 -3.83 17.31
C GLU A 140 12.28 -3.16 15.95
N ALA A 141 11.33 -3.34 15.02
CA ALA A 141 11.33 -2.65 13.73
C ALA A 141 11.35 -1.13 13.93
N ILE A 142 10.52 -0.61 14.83
CA ILE A 142 10.49 0.83 15.15
C ILE A 142 11.79 1.30 15.78
N ALA A 143 12.36 0.52 16.72
CA ALA A 143 13.65 0.86 17.31
C ALA A 143 14.77 0.94 16.24
N GLY A 144 14.75 0.06 15.25
CA GLY A 144 15.70 0.06 14.13
C GLY A 144 15.46 1.18 13.12
N LEU A 145 14.19 1.40 12.71
CA LEU A 145 13.79 2.48 11.82
C LEU A 145 14.10 3.87 12.39
N ARG A 146 14.28 3.99 13.72
CA ARG A 146 14.74 5.23 14.34
C ARG A 146 16.10 5.72 13.86
N ALA A 147 16.92 4.82 13.29
CA ALA A 147 18.21 5.17 12.71
C ALA A 147 18.12 5.76 11.28
N LEU A 148 16.94 5.78 10.65
CA LEU A 148 16.77 6.15 9.24
C LEU A 148 17.41 7.51 8.88
N PRO A 149 17.14 8.61 9.61
CA PRO A 149 17.79 9.89 9.33
C PRO A 149 19.31 9.83 9.35
N ALA A 150 19.87 9.18 10.38
CA ALA A 150 21.31 9.07 10.55
C ALA A 150 21.94 8.22 9.44
N THR A 151 21.29 7.14 9.02
CA THR A 151 21.72 6.30 7.91
C THR A 151 21.71 7.07 6.59
N LEU A 152 20.62 7.79 6.28
CA LEU A 152 20.53 8.62 5.07
C LEU A 152 21.63 9.68 5.05
N ALA A 153 21.84 10.40 6.16
CA ALA A 153 22.86 11.42 6.29
C ALA A 153 24.28 10.84 6.12
N ALA A 154 24.58 9.70 6.75
CA ALA A 154 25.89 9.05 6.64
C ALA A 154 26.21 8.58 5.22
N GLU A 155 25.20 8.18 4.44
CA GLU A 155 25.36 7.76 3.05
C GLU A 155 25.22 8.92 2.04
N GLY A 156 24.97 10.15 2.49
CA GLY A 156 24.73 11.29 1.61
C GLY A 156 23.47 11.15 0.75
N ARG A 157 22.46 10.42 1.26
CA ARG A 157 21.20 10.11 0.59
C ARG A 157 20.05 10.93 1.18
N ARG A 158 18.96 11.00 0.43
CA ARG A 158 17.71 11.68 0.84
C ARG A 158 16.52 10.80 0.53
N MET A 159 15.44 10.99 1.29
CA MET A 159 14.19 10.26 1.05
C MET A 159 13.01 11.21 1.09
N LEU A 160 12.05 11.00 0.18
CA LEU A 160 10.81 11.77 0.19
C LEU A 160 9.92 11.36 1.38
N PRO A 161 9.02 12.24 1.83
CA PRO A 161 8.13 11.97 2.95
C PRO A 161 7.25 10.76 2.74
N PHE A 162 6.98 10.04 3.82
CA PHE A 162 6.13 8.86 3.80
C PHE A 162 5.44 8.61 5.13
N PHE A 163 4.39 7.80 5.07
CA PHE A 163 3.85 7.09 6.22
C PHE A 163 4.16 5.61 6.07
N LEU A 164 4.68 4.97 7.12
CA LEU A 164 4.95 3.54 7.16
C LEU A 164 4.18 2.94 8.34
N LEU A 165 3.15 2.17 8.03
CA LEU A 165 2.44 1.32 8.99
C LEU A 165 3.30 0.08 9.24
N VAL A 166 3.61 -0.21 10.50
CA VAL A 166 4.31 -1.41 10.94
C VAL A 166 3.49 -2.04 12.06
N ALA A 167 3.11 -3.31 11.91
CA ALA A 167 2.25 -3.97 12.89
C ALA A 167 2.58 -5.47 13.03
N ASP A 168 2.49 -5.95 14.27
CA ASP A 168 2.40 -7.36 14.61
C ASP A 168 1.15 -7.58 15.49
N ALA A 169 1.04 -8.75 16.12
CA ALA A 169 -0.09 -9.04 16.98
C ALA A 169 -0.15 -8.20 18.27
N GLU A 170 1.00 -7.76 18.77
CA GLU A 170 1.09 -7.10 20.08
C GLU A 170 1.18 -5.58 19.95
N HIS A 171 1.69 -5.07 18.82
CA HIS A 171 1.86 -3.64 18.60
C HIS A 171 1.57 -3.24 17.15
N ALA A 172 1.03 -2.04 16.98
CA ALA A 172 0.94 -1.36 15.68
C ALA A 172 1.41 0.09 15.81
N TYR A 173 2.14 0.56 14.81
CA TYR A 173 2.73 1.90 14.75
C TYR A 173 2.60 2.48 13.35
N VAL A 174 2.43 3.80 13.27
CA VAL A 174 2.63 4.57 12.03
C VAL A 174 3.87 5.43 12.21
N VAL A 175 4.86 5.24 11.35
CA VAL A 175 6.04 6.11 11.26
C VAL A 175 5.76 7.17 10.20
N GLN A 176 5.95 8.44 10.56
CA GLN A 176 5.92 9.55 9.62
C GLN A 176 7.34 10.07 9.41
N HIS A 177 7.80 10.06 8.16
CA HIS A 177 9.07 10.68 7.78
C HIS A 177 8.78 12.01 7.08
N HIS A 178 9.45 13.08 7.50
CA HIS A 178 9.29 14.43 6.98
C HIS A 178 10.44 14.81 6.02
N ASP A 179 10.27 15.88 5.22
CA ASP A 179 11.28 16.38 4.28
C ASP A 179 12.59 16.85 4.96
N GLN A 180 12.56 17.07 6.27
CA GLN A 180 13.70 17.53 7.07
C GLN A 180 14.49 16.37 7.69
N ASP A 181 14.28 15.14 7.18
CA ASP A 181 14.88 13.90 7.68
C ASP A 181 14.60 13.70 9.19
N ASP A 182 13.39 14.05 9.63
CA ASP A 182 12.88 13.69 10.97
C ASP A 182 11.83 12.60 10.85
N ILE A 183 11.70 11.82 11.93
CA ILE A 183 10.79 10.70 12.04
C ILE A 183 9.93 10.79 13.30
N GLU A 184 8.63 10.92 13.10
CA GLU A 184 7.64 10.79 14.16
C GLU A 184 7.10 9.35 14.18
N VAL A 185 6.81 8.84 15.38
CA VAL A 185 6.24 7.50 15.55
C VAL A 185 4.97 7.62 16.36
N HIS A 186 3.87 7.17 15.78
CA HIS A 186 2.55 7.21 16.36
C HIS A 186 2.12 5.77 16.69
N PRO A 187 2.05 5.39 17.97
CA PRO A 187 1.39 4.15 18.38
C PRO A 187 -0.07 4.18 17.95
N VAL A 188 -0.57 3.04 17.49
CA VAL A 188 -1.97 2.85 17.12
C VAL A 188 -2.76 2.49 18.37
N THR A 189 -3.94 3.08 18.55
CA THR A 189 -4.82 2.78 19.68
C THR A 189 -5.44 1.38 19.50
N PRO A 190 -5.39 0.51 20.52
CA PRO A 190 -6.05 -0.79 20.45
C PRO A 190 -7.57 -0.72 20.33
N ASN A 191 -8.16 -1.68 19.62
CA ASN A 191 -9.59 -1.96 19.50
C ASN A 191 -10.42 -0.85 18.82
N GLU A 192 -9.76 0.02 18.07
CA GLU A 192 -10.39 1.05 17.25
C GLU A 192 -10.07 0.82 15.77
N VAL A 193 -11.01 1.17 14.90
CA VAL A 193 -10.72 1.26 13.46
C VAL A 193 -9.85 2.48 13.26
N HIS A 194 -8.86 2.38 12.39
CA HIS A 194 -7.95 3.45 12.02
C HIS A 194 -7.87 3.55 10.50
N VAL A 195 -7.73 4.78 10.00
CA VAL A 195 -7.57 5.06 8.58
C VAL A 195 -6.25 5.80 8.36
N LEU A 196 -5.30 5.12 7.72
CA LEU A 196 -4.07 5.73 7.24
C LEU A 196 -4.20 6.06 5.75
N SER A 197 -4.13 7.35 5.44
CA SER A 197 -4.11 7.87 4.07
C SER A 197 -2.85 8.70 3.83
N VAL A 198 -2.71 9.26 2.63
CA VAL A 198 -1.67 10.26 2.36
C VAL A 198 -1.83 11.54 3.18
N ARG A 199 -2.93 11.71 3.93
CA ARG A 199 -3.09 12.85 4.84
C ARG A 199 -2.64 12.55 6.27
N GLY A 200 -2.23 11.30 6.53
CA GLY A 200 -1.82 10.81 7.85
C GLY A 200 -2.82 9.84 8.46
N LEU A 201 -2.48 9.40 9.67
CA LEU A 201 -3.30 8.53 10.52
C LEU A 201 -4.49 9.31 11.06
N ASP A 202 -5.70 8.82 10.80
CA ASP A 202 -6.97 9.39 11.25
C ASP A 202 -7.10 10.90 11.03
N ALA A 203 -6.55 11.37 9.91
CA ALA A 203 -6.53 12.77 9.54
C ALA A 203 -7.95 13.37 9.51
N PRO A 204 -8.35 14.23 10.47
CA PRO A 204 -9.73 14.72 10.57
C PRO A 204 -10.13 15.60 9.38
N GLN A 205 -9.16 16.21 8.71
CA GLN A 205 -9.33 17.00 7.49
C GLN A 205 -9.56 16.16 6.23
N ALA A 206 -9.37 14.83 6.29
CA ALA A 206 -9.55 13.95 5.15
C ALA A 206 -11.00 13.42 5.11
N THR A 207 -11.76 13.84 4.09
CA THR A 207 -13.16 13.41 3.89
C THR A 207 -13.32 11.89 3.89
N LEU A 208 -12.41 11.17 3.21
CA LEU A 208 -12.41 9.71 3.16
C LEU A 208 -12.24 9.05 4.54
N THR A 209 -11.44 9.65 5.43
CA THR A 209 -11.24 9.15 6.80
C THR A 209 -12.56 9.15 7.57
N GLY A 210 -13.24 10.30 7.62
CA GLY A 210 -14.54 10.40 8.30
C GLY A 210 -15.58 9.45 7.73
N LEU A 211 -15.65 9.33 6.40
CA LEU A 211 -16.59 8.44 5.71
C LEU A 211 -16.35 6.95 6.04
N ILE A 212 -15.09 6.51 6.08
CA ILE A 212 -14.77 5.11 6.40
C ILE A 212 -15.12 4.80 7.85
N HIS A 213 -14.79 5.71 8.78
CA HIS A 213 -15.18 5.58 10.18
C HIS A 213 -16.69 5.43 10.35
N GLU A 214 -17.47 6.27 9.66
CA GLU A 214 -18.93 6.20 9.67
C GLU A 214 -19.45 4.87 9.14
N ARG A 215 -18.87 4.34 8.05
CA ARG A 215 -19.33 3.10 7.41
C ARG A 215 -18.98 1.84 8.17
N LEU A 216 -17.81 1.83 8.80
CA LEU A 216 -17.36 0.70 9.61
C LEU A 216 -17.96 0.75 11.03
N ALA A 217 -18.62 1.85 11.40
CA ALA A 217 -19.28 1.98 12.69
C ALA A 217 -20.30 0.85 12.90
N GLY A 218 -20.09 0.05 13.95
CA GLY A 218 -20.97 -1.06 14.31
C GLY A 218 -20.77 -2.33 13.49
N LEU A 219 -19.86 -2.36 12.51
CA LEU A 219 -19.51 -3.59 11.81
C LEU A 219 -18.47 -4.38 12.63
N PRO A 220 -18.62 -5.71 12.74
CA PRO A 220 -17.58 -6.52 13.36
C PRO A 220 -16.30 -6.47 12.51
N ALA A 221 -15.15 -6.37 13.16
CA ALA A 221 -13.87 -6.51 12.49
C ALA A 221 -13.68 -7.96 11.99
N PRO A 222 -13.24 -8.16 10.75
CA PRO A 222 -13.10 -9.49 10.17
C PRO A 222 -12.05 -10.33 10.90
N GLY A 223 -12.10 -11.63 10.64
CA GLY A 223 -11.15 -12.61 11.14
C GLY A 223 -10.51 -13.40 10.01
N ALA A 224 -9.85 -14.51 10.35
CA ALA A 224 -9.14 -15.36 9.39
C ALA A 224 -10.04 -16.02 8.34
N ASP A 225 -11.34 -16.15 8.61
CA ASP A 225 -12.32 -16.66 7.64
C ASP A 225 -12.58 -15.63 6.52
N PRO A 226 -12.32 -15.94 5.23
CA PRO A 226 -12.52 -15.00 4.14
C PRO A 226 -13.92 -14.39 4.12
N VAL A 227 -14.97 -15.16 4.36
CA VAL A 227 -16.37 -14.67 4.32
C VAL A 227 -16.63 -13.58 5.37
N SER A 228 -15.89 -13.59 6.48
CA SER A 228 -16.01 -12.55 7.51
C SER A 228 -15.61 -11.15 7.04
N TRP A 229 -14.87 -11.03 5.92
CA TRP A 229 -14.46 -9.77 5.30
C TRP A 229 -15.56 -9.09 4.49
N ASP A 230 -16.56 -9.84 4.01
CA ASP A 230 -17.58 -9.33 3.10
C ASP A 230 -18.27 -8.04 3.60
N PRO A 231 -18.62 -7.89 4.90
CA PRO A 231 -19.20 -6.64 5.41
C PRO A 231 -18.27 -5.45 5.24
N TRP A 232 -16.97 -5.59 5.56
CA TRP A 232 -15.98 -4.54 5.39
C TRP A 232 -15.76 -4.23 3.90
N LEU A 233 -15.58 -5.24 3.06
CA LEU A 233 -15.37 -5.09 1.62
C LEU A 233 -16.54 -4.37 0.93
N ALA A 234 -17.78 -4.69 1.31
CA ALA A 234 -18.96 -3.99 0.83
C ALA A 234 -18.93 -2.48 1.15
N THR A 235 -18.33 -2.08 2.28
CA THR A 235 -18.21 -0.65 2.64
C THR A 235 -17.17 0.11 1.84
N PHE A 236 -16.15 -0.56 1.31
CA PHE A 236 -15.12 0.07 0.47
C PHE A 236 -15.57 0.23 -0.99
N GLY A 237 -16.69 -0.40 -1.36
CA GLY A 237 -17.37 -0.19 -2.63
C GLY A 237 -17.94 1.23 -2.79
N LEU A 238 -17.83 1.77 -4.00
CA LEU A 238 -18.33 3.11 -4.34
C LEU A 238 -19.86 3.21 -4.52
N ALA A 239 -20.56 2.08 -4.55
CA ALA A 239 -21.99 2.05 -4.81
C ALA A 239 -22.77 2.75 -3.69
N GLY A 240 -23.34 3.92 -3.99
CA GLY A 240 -24.31 4.60 -3.13
C GLY A 240 -23.91 5.98 -2.59
N TYR A 241 -22.71 6.49 -2.86
CA TYR A 241 -22.25 7.79 -2.31
C TYR A 241 -21.61 8.72 -3.33
N LEU A 242 -20.98 8.15 -4.36
CA LEU A 242 -20.60 8.90 -5.55
C LEU A 242 -21.68 8.62 -6.58
N ASP A 243 -22.62 9.55 -6.73
CA ASP A 243 -23.36 9.58 -7.99
C ASP A 243 -22.37 9.93 -9.12
N GLU A 244 -22.72 9.60 -10.36
CA GLU A 244 -21.86 9.95 -11.50
C GLU A 244 -21.51 11.44 -11.48
N ARG A 245 -22.43 12.30 -11.03
CA ARG A 245 -22.29 13.77 -10.94
C ARG A 245 -21.13 14.18 -10.02
N SER A 246 -20.99 13.54 -8.86
CA SER A 246 -19.91 13.77 -7.90
C SER A 246 -18.55 13.41 -8.50
N TYR A 247 -18.50 12.39 -9.36
CA TYR A 247 -17.29 12.08 -10.12
C TYR A 247 -16.99 13.11 -11.22
N GLN A 248 -18.03 13.75 -11.77
CA GLN A 248 -17.88 14.81 -12.78
C GLN A 248 -17.43 16.16 -12.20
N ASP A 249 -17.41 16.32 -10.87
CA ASP A 249 -17.00 17.54 -10.21
C ASP A 249 -15.50 17.84 -10.47
N PRO A 250 -15.14 19.02 -11.01
CA PRO A 250 -13.74 19.45 -11.17
C PRO A 250 -12.92 19.50 -9.87
N ALA A 251 -13.57 19.55 -8.70
CA ALA A 251 -12.95 19.46 -7.37
C ALA A 251 -12.76 18.02 -6.89
N TRP A 252 -13.37 17.02 -7.56
CA TRP A 252 -13.22 15.61 -7.22
C TRP A 252 -11.77 15.17 -7.39
N ARG A 253 -11.26 14.44 -6.40
CA ARG A 253 -9.94 13.81 -6.44
C ARG A 253 -10.07 12.42 -5.85
N ALA A 254 -9.52 11.43 -6.53
CA ALA A 254 -9.61 10.03 -6.11
C ALA A 254 -9.15 9.83 -4.67
N HIS A 255 -8.00 10.42 -4.33
CA HIS A 255 -7.44 10.38 -2.99
C HIS A 255 -8.23 11.05 -1.86
N ARG A 256 -9.24 11.86 -2.19
CA ARG A 256 -10.11 12.50 -1.20
C ARG A 256 -11.42 11.75 -1.01
N MET A 257 -11.86 11.04 -2.05
CA MET A 257 -13.24 10.58 -2.19
C MET A 257 -13.39 9.06 -2.30
N THR A 258 -12.31 8.32 -2.59
CA THR A 258 -12.39 6.86 -2.76
C THR A 258 -11.15 6.15 -2.22
N ALA A 259 -11.37 4.98 -1.61
CA ALA A 259 -10.33 4.02 -1.25
C ALA A 259 -9.69 3.36 -2.49
N LEU A 260 -10.45 3.27 -3.58
CA LEU A 260 -10.06 2.62 -4.83
C LEU A 260 -10.14 3.61 -5.99
N GLN A 261 -9.00 3.97 -6.58
CA GLN A 261 -8.97 5.00 -7.61
C GLN A 261 -9.49 4.48 -8.97
N PRO A 262 -10.40 5.20 -9.63
CA PRO A 262 -10.78 4.91 -11.01
C PRO A 262 -9.60 5.18 -11.97
N PRO A 263 -9.64 4.67 -13.21
CA PRO A 263 -8.58 4.94 -14.20
C PRO A 263 -8.32 6.43 -14.32
N TYR A 264 -7.05 6.81 -14.38
CA TYR A 264 -6.65 8.17 -14.60
C TYR A 264 -5.44 8.26 -15.54
N LEU A 265 -5.28 9.41 -16.18
CA LEU A 265 -4.21 9.62 -17.14
C LEU A 265 -2.89 9.82 -16.40
N ASN A 266 -1.85 9.12 -16.86
CA ASN A 266 -0.48 9.28 -16.36
C ASN A 266 0.16 10.56 -16.94
N THR A 267 -0.43 11.71 -16.62
CA THR A 267 0.08 13.02 -17.01
C THR A 267 0.75 13.72 -15.83
N THR A 268 1.63 14.67 -16.11
CA THR A 268 2.31 15.48 -15.09
C THR A 268 1.46 16.60 -14.51
N ASP A 269 0.25 16.79 -15.02
CA ASP A 269 -0.57 17.95 -14.71
C ASP A 269 -1.39 17.75 -13.43
N GLU A 270 -1.79 18.85 -12.80
CA GLU A 270 -2.65 18.87 -11.60
C GLU A 270 -4.03 18.18 -11.81
N THR A 271 -4.34 17.83 -13.05
CA THR A 271 -5.56 17.17 -13.51
C THR A 271 -5.43 15.65 -13.53
N ARG A 272 -4.24 15.06 -13.32
CA ARG A 272 -4.03 13.60 -13.35
C ARG A 272 -4.89 12.80 -12.38
N HIS A 273 -5.41 13.43 -11.31
CA HIS A 273 -6.34 12.79 -10.36
C HIS A 273 -7.76 13.35 -10.46
N ARG A 274 -8.02 14.20 -11.45
CA ARG A 274 -9.35 14.69 -11.82
C ARG A 274 -9.93 13.76 -12.86
N ARG A 275 -11.26 13.70 -12.95
CA ARG A 275 -11.92 13.11 -14.11
C ARG A 275 -11.54 13.93 -15.35
N ALA A 276 -10.60 13.45 -16.15
CA ALA A 276 -10.50 13.89 -17.53
C ALA A 276 -11.63 13.23 -18.31
N PRO A 277 -12.44 13.94 -19.11
CA PRO A 277 -13.16 13.27 -20.19
C PRO A 277 -12.12 12.51 -20.99
N TRP A 278 -12.31 11.20 -21.17
CA TRP A 278 -11.32 10.38 -21.86
C TRP A 278 -11.15 10.93 -23.28
N PRO A 279 -9.97 11.44 -23.66
CA PRO A 279 -9.71 11.73 -25.04
C PRO A 279 -9.91 10.44 -25.83
N VAL A 280 -10.56 10.54 -26.99
CA VAL A 280 -10.86 9.39 -27.87
C VAL A 280 -9.57 8.66 -28.33
N ASP A 281 -8.41 9.27 -28.10
CA ASP A 281 -7.10 8.87 -28.62
C ASP A 281 -6.01 8.63 -27.54
N VAL A 282 -6.37 8.30 -26.29
CA VAL A 282 -5.35 7.95 -25.27
C VAL A 282 -4.84 6.54 -25.51
N ASP A 283 -3.53 6.40 -25.73
CA ASP A 283 -2.84 5.10 -25.75
C ASP A 283 -3.09 4.39 -24.40
N PRO A 284 -3.55 3.13 -24.38
CA PRO A 284 -3.64 2.34 -23.15
C PRO A 284 -2.39 2.40 -22.24
N GLY A 285 -1.19 2.61 -22.81
CA GLY A 285 0.06 2.80 -22.05
C GLY A 285 0.25 4.15 -21.35
N GLU A 286 -0.62 5.13 -21.61
CA GLU A 286 -0.68 6.45 -20.96
C GLU A 286 -1.69 6.49 -19.81
N VAL A 287 -2.34 5.36 -19.54
CA VAL A 287 -3.35 5.20 -18.51
C VAL A 287 -2.73 4.47 -17.32
N GLU A 288 -2.70 5.12 -16.17
CA GLU A 288 -2.44 4.41 -14.92
C GLU A 288 -3.77 3.80 -14.46
N TRP A 289 -4.03 2.56 -14.88
CA TRP A 289 -4.98 1.69 -14.20
C TRP A 289 -4.21 0.55 -13.57
N THR A 290 -4.37 0.38 -12.26
CA THR A 290 -4.17 -0.91 -11.59
C THR A 290 -4.57 -0.73 -10.14
N LYS A 291 -5.65 -1.41 -9.77
CA LYS A 291 -6.07 -1.55 -8.38
C LYS A 291 -5.47 -2.85 -7.90
N SER A 292 -4.45 -2.76 -7.07
CA SER A 292 -4.10 -3.88 -6.21
C SER A 292 -4.72 -3.63 -4.85
N THR A 293 -5.46 -4.60 -4.35
CA THR A 293 -6.03 -4.57 -3.02
C THR A 293 -5.56 -5.77 -2.25
N THR A 294 -5.36 -5.59 -0.95
CA THR A 294 -4.94 -6.67 -0.08
C THR A 294 -5.64 -6.58 1.26
N CYS A 295 -6.12 -7.71 1.74
CA CYS A 295 -6.63 -7.89 3.09
C CYS A 295 -5.67 -8.82 3.82
N ALA A 296 -5.29 -8.46 5.04
CA ALA A 296 -4.47 -9.33 5.88
C ALA A 296 -5.04 -9.44 7.29
N VAL A 297 -4.97 -10.66 7.84
CA VAL A 297 -5.17 -10.93 9.26
C VAL A 297 -3.88 -11.55 9.80
N LEU A 298 -3.34 -10.94 10.87
CA LEU A 298 -2.13 -11.37 11.55
C LEU A 298 -2.48 -11.92 12.92
N GLY A 299 -1.88 -13.05 13.26
CA GLY A 299 -1.87 -13.62 14.60
C GLY A 299 -0.48 -13.49 15.24
N ARG A 300 -0.33 -13.99 16.47
CA ARG A 300 0.87 -13.80 17.31
C ARG A 300 2.23 -14.04 16.67
N ARG A 301 2.32 -14.98 15.73
CA ARG A 301 3.57 -15.35 15.04
C ARG A 301 3.32 -15.87 13.63
N ARG A 302 2.20 -15.50 13.01
CA ARG A 302 1.88 -15.95 11.65
C ARG A 302 0.82 -15.10 11.00
N VAL A 303 0.85 -15.10 9.67
CA VAL A 303 -0.31 -14.68 8.87
C VAL A 303 -1.41 -15.73 9.02
N ARG A 304 -2.64 -15.26 9.23
CA ARG A 304 -3.83 -16.09 9.36
C ARG A 304 -4.65 -16.12 8.07
N ALA A 305 -4.69 -14.99 7.38
CA ALA A 305 -5.29 -14.86 6.07
C ALA A 305 -4.59 -13.73 5.30
N LEU A 306 -4.34 -13.96 4.01
CA LEU A 306 -3.94 -12.94 3.06
C LEU A 306 -4.81 -13.10 1.82
N LEU A 307 -5.68 -12.13 1.57
CA LEU A 307 -6.49 -12.06 0.37
C LEU A 307 -5.90 -10.95 -0.50
N TYR A 308 -5.62 -11.22 -1.76
CA TYR A 308 -5.19 -10.17 -2.67
C TYR A 308 -5.94 -10.26 -4.00
N GLU A 309 -6.11 -9.10 -4.61
CA GLU A 309 -6.73 -8.97 -5.90
C GLU A 309 -5.95 -7.92 -6.68
N GLU A 310 -5.63 -8.25 -7.93
CA GLU A 310 -5.08 -7.31 -8.88
C GLU A 310 -5.96 -7.26 -10.12
N ARG A 311 -6.42 -6.06 -10.46
CA ARG A 311 -7.11 -5.81 -11.74
C ARG A 311 -6.16 -5.10 -12.70
N HIS A 312 -6.05 -5.68 -13.89
CA HIS A 312 -5.35 -5.12 -15.06
C HIS A 312 -6.36 -4.85 -16.17
N VAL A 313 -6.22 -3.73 -16.90
CA VAL A 313 -6.99 -3.52 -18.14
C VAL A 313 -6.16 -4.24 -19.17
N GLU A 314 -6.73 -5.28 -19.77
CA GLU A 314 -6.08 -5.94 -20.89
C GLU A 314 -6.16 -5.07 -22.15
N PRO A 315 -5.15 -5.10 -23.04
CA PRO A 315 -5.23 -4.40 -24.32
C PRO A 315 -6.48 -4.80 -25.10
N GLY A 316 -7.40 -3.85 -25.32
CA GLY A 316 -8.63 -4.04 -26.09
C GLY A 316 -9.89 -4.30 -25.26
N GLU A 317 -9.80 -4.38 -23.93
CA GLU A 317 -10.99 -4.35 -23.08
C GLU A 317 -11.67 -2.97 -23.16
N PRO A 318 -13.02 -2.93 -23.23
CA PRO A 318 -13.73 -1.67 -23.24
C PRO A 318 -13.50 -0.95 -21.90
N TRP A 319 -13.03 0.29 -21.98
CA TRP A 319 -12.83 1.11 -20.80
C TRP A 319 -14.18 1.38 -20.10
N PRO A 320 -14.24 1.30 -18.76
CA PRO A 320 -15.44 1.67 -18.02
C PRO A 320 -15.74 3.16 -18.22
N THR A 321 -16.94 3.49 -18.70
CA THR A 321 -17.33 4.88 -19.02
C THR A 321 -17.98 5.60 -17.83
N ALA A 322 -18.47 4.86 -16.83
CA ALA A 322 -18.97 5.38 -15.56
C ALA A 322 -18.31 4.71 -14.34
N ILE A 323 -18.36 5.38 -13.18
CA ILE A 323 -17.94 4.77 -11.89
C ILE A 323 -18.77 3.52 -11.59
N ALA A 324 -20.06 3.54 -11.94
CA ALA A 324 -20.98 2.42 -11.69
C ALA A 324 -20.53 1.15 -12.42
N ASP A 325 -19.82 1.29 -13.54
CA ASP A 325 -19.30 0.18 -14.35
C ASP A 325 -17.97 -0.36 -13.83
N LEU A 326 -17.34 0.32 -12.86
CA LEU A 326 -16.15 -0.18 -12.21
C LEU A 326 -16.56 -1.35 -11.32
N SER A 327 -16.17 -2.54 -11.73
CA SER A 327 -16.23 -3.72 -10.88
C SER A 327 -15.27 -3.51 -9.70
N PHE A 328 -15.83 -3.44 -8.49
CA PHE A 328 -15.08 -3.31 -7.24
C PHE A 328 -15.13 -4.66 -6.53
N PRO A 329 -14.04 -5.09 -5.88
CA PRO A 329 -14.13 -6.22 -4.98
C PRO A 329 -15.09 -5.84 -3.85
N ARG A 330 -16.15 -6.63 -3.68
CA ARG A 330 -17.18 -6.43 -2.66
C ARG A 330 -17.34 -7.63 -1.76
N THR A 331 -16.78 -8.76 -2.20
CA THR A 331 -16.83 -10.04 -1.52
C THR A 331 -15.44 -10.63 -1.50
N SER A 332 -15.16 -11.45 -0.51
CA SER A 332 -13.93 -12.22 -0.40
C SER A 332 -13.72 -13.17 -1.59
N SER A 333 -14.78 -13.59 -2.29
CA SER A 333 -14.67 -14.37 -3.53
C SER A 333 -14.10 -13.60 -4.72
N ASP A 334 -14.05 -12.27 -4.65
CA ASP A 334 -13.37 -11.44 -5.66
C ASP A 334 -11.83 -11.51 -5.53
N TYR A 335 -11.33 -12.09 -4.43
CA TYR A 335 -9.90 -12.17 -4.11
C TYR A 335 -9.32 -13.56 -4.39
N THR A 336 -8.04 -13.56 -4.75
CA THR A 336 -7.21 -14.76 -4.62
C THR A 336 -6.82 -14.91 -3.15
N ALA A 337 -7.09 -16.08 -2.59
CA ALA A 337 -6.82 -16.35 -1.18
C ALA A 337 -5.51 -17.14 -1.00
N VAL A 338 -4.60 -16.58 -0.21
CA VAL A 338 -3.50 -17.31 0.41
C VAL A 338 -3.83 -17.41 1.89
N VAL A 339 -4.55 -18.47 2.24
CA VAL A 339 -4.76 -18.82 3.65
C VAL A 339 -3.58 -19.66 4.08
N THR A 340 -2.70 -19.10 4.90
CA THR A 340 -1.64 -19.89 5.53
C THR A 340 -2.34 -20.89 6.47
N PRO A 341 -2.19 -22.21 6.27
CA PRO A 341 -2.84 -23.17 7.15
C PRO A 341 -2.34 -22.92 8.57
N VAL A 342 -3.30 -22.77 9.48
CA VAL A 342 -3.06 -22.74 10.91
C VAL A 342 -2.62 -24.17 11.28
N PRO A 343 -1.34 -24.45 11.63
CA PRO A 343 -1.02 -25.73 12.26
C PRO A 343 -1.95 -25.91 13.47
N ALA A 344 -2.61 -27.08 13.45
CA ALA A 344 -3.59 -27.54 14.43
C ALA A 344 -3.01 -27.65 15.84
#